data_AF-A0A9Q3Q081-F1
#
_entry.id   AF-A0A9Q3Q081-F1
#
_cell.length_a   1.000
_cell.length_b   1.000
_cell.length_c   1.000
_cell.angle_alpha   90.00
_cell.angle_beta   90.00
_cell.angle_gamma   90.00
#
_symmetry.space_group_name_H-M   'P 1'
#
loop_
_entity.id
_entity.type
_entity.pdbx_description
1 polymer ?
#
loop_
_entity_poly.entity_id
_entity_poly.type
_entity_poly.pdbx_seq_one_letter_code
_entity_poly.pdbx_strand_id
1 'polypeptide(L)'
;MLRRPPYPASLEAREEIEKHINELLDMDVIRNIGNNEIVEITTPVLITWNDGKSRLCGDFRALNNYTKEDRYPMPWTNWLKPNT
;
A
#
# COMPACT_ATOMS: atom_id res chain seq x y z
N MET A 1 -3.90 13.98 9.44
CA MET A 1 -3.29 13.23 10.57
C MET A 1 -2.58 12.01 10.00
N LEU A 2 -1.30 11.82 10.33
CA LEU A 2 -0.45 10.75 9.75
C LEU A 2 -0.52 9.42 10.51
N ARG A 3 -1.03 9.42 11.74
CA ARG A 3 -1.46 8.21 12.43
C ARG A 3 -2.94 8.02 12.22
N ARG A 4 -3.31 6.94 11.54
CA ARG A 4 -4.71 6.57 11.33
C ARG A 4 -4.96 5.17 11.91
N PRO A 5 -6.11 4.96 12.57
CA PRO A 5 -6.49 3.62 13.02
C PRO A 5 -6.78 2.72 11.81
N PRO A 6 -6.69 1.39 11.98
CA PRO A 6 -7.16 0.44 10.98
C PRO A 6 -8.64 0.66 10.66
N TYR A 7 -9.03 0.44 9.40
CA TYR A 7 -10.44 0.44 9.04
C TYR A 7 -11.14 -0.81 9.54
N PRO A 8 -12.44 -0.72 9.92
CA PRO A 8 -13.26 -1.90 10.15
C PRO A 8 -13.29 -2.78 8.90
N ALA A 9 -13.16 -4.09 9.08
CA ALA A 9 -13.14 -5.07 8.00
C ALA A 9 -14.07 -6.24 8.34
N SER A 10 -14.75 -6.80 7.33
CA SER A 10 -15.50 -8.05 7.45
C SER A 10 -14.56 -9.21 7.80
N LEU A 11 -15.12 -10.34 8.23
CA LEU A 11 -14.32 -11.53 8.51
C LEU A 11 -13.50 -11.97 7.29
N GLU A 12 -14.16 -12.10 6.13
CA GLU A 12 -13.52 -12.41 4.85
C GLU A 12 -12.40 -11.41 4.50
N ALA A 13 -12.63 -10.11 4.68
CA ALA A 13 -11.61 -9.12 4.41
C ALA A 13 -10.41 -9.24 5.37
N ARG A 14 -10.64 -9.61 6.65
CA ARG A 14 -9.54 -9.83 7.61
C ARG A 14 -8.71 -11.05 7.25
N GLU A 15 -9.34 -12.14 6.85
CA GLU A 15 -8.66 -13.36 6.39
C GLU A 15 -7.78 -13.07 5.17
N GLU A 16 -8.31 -12.33 4.19
CA GLU A 16 -7.53 -11.92 3.02
C GLU A 16 -6.41 -10.94 3.37
N ILE A 17 -6.63 -10.01 4.30
CA ILE A 17 -5.55 -9.13 4.80
C ILE A 17 -4.43 -9.95 5.40
N GLU A 18 -4.74 -10.90 6.28
CA GLU A 18 -3.74 -11.73 6.95
C GLU A 18 -2.95 -12.58 5.95
N LYS A 19 -3.64 -13.18 4.96
CA LYS A 19 -3.00 -13.89 3.86
C LYS A 19 -1.99 -13.02 3.10
N HIS A 20 -2.40 -11.83 2.64
CA HIS A 20 -1.51 -10.90 1.92
C HIS A 20 -0.34 -10.41 2.79
N ILE A 21 -0.57 -10.17 4.09
CA ILE A 21 0.50 -9.78 5.02
C ILE A 21 1.52 -10.90 5.15
N ASN A 22 1.10 -12.15 5.32
CA ASN A 22 2.00 -13.29 5.42
C ASN A 22 2.81 -13.50 4.14
N GLU A 23 2.17 -13.39 2.97
CA GLU A 23 2.88 -13.43 1.68
C GLU A 23 3.98 -12.35 1.59
N LEU A 24 3.69 -11.12 2.01
CA LEU A 24 4.66 -10.03 2.01
C LEU A 24 5.79 -10.21 3.04
N LEU A 25 5.50 -10.84 4.19
CA LEU A 25 6.51 -11.21 5.17
C LEU A 25 7.44 -12.30 4.62
N ASP A 26 6.87 -13.33 3.98
CA ASP A 26 7.63 -14.44 3.38
C ASP A 26 8.53 -13.95 2.23
N MET A 27 8.09 -12.94 1.49
CA MET A 27 8.86 -12.29 0.43
C MET A 27 9.89 -11.27 0.94
N ASP A 28 9.98 -11.04 2.26
CA ASP A 28 10.84 -10.02 2.89
C ASP A 28 10.60 -8.59 2.36
N VAL A 29 9.37 -8.30 1.93
CA VAL A 29 8.96 -6.96 1.45
C VAL A 29 8.56 -6.07 2.62
N ILE A 30 8.00 -6.65 3.68
CA ILE A 30 7.62 -5.97 4.92
C ILE A 30 8.19 -6.72 6.11
N ARG A 31 8.21 -6.06 7.28
CA ARG A 31 8.63 -6.68 8.54
C ARG A 31 7.76 -6.20 9.69
N ASN A 32 7.75 -7.00 10.75
CA ASN A 32 7.25 -6.54 12.04
C ASN A 32 8.17 -5.45 12.61
N ILE A 33 7.54 -4.49 13.28
CA ILE A 33 8.23 -3.39 13.95
C ILE A 33 8.60 -3.86 15.37
N GLY A 34 9.84 -3.67 15.78
CA GLY A 34 10.33 -4.09 17.09
C GLY A 34 9.78 -3.22 18.22
N ASN A 35 9.74 -3.77 19.45
CA ASN A 35 9.20 -3.11 20.64
C ASN A 35 9.87 -1.76 20.98
N ASN A 36 11.10 -1.54 20.51
CA ASN A 36 11.87 -0.31 20.75
C ASN A 36 11.77 0.72 19.62
N GLU A 37 11.00 0.45 18.57
CA GLU A 37 10.88 1.35 17.42
C GLU A 37 9.64 2.26 17.55
N ILE A 38 9.85 3.56 17.34
CA ILE A 38 8.78 4.55 17.39
C ILE A 38 8.19 4.71 15.99
N VAL A 39 6.89 4.48 15.85
CA VAL A 39 6.18 4.59 14.57
C VAL A 39 5.39 5.88 14.50
N GLU A 40 5.90 6.89 13.80
CA GLU A 40 5.23 8.20 13.69
C GLU A 40 4.08 8.20 12.67
N ILE A 41 4.11 7.29 11.70
CA ILE A 41 3.20 7.26 10.55
C ILE A 41 2.54 5.88 10.47
N THR A 42 1.21 5.83 10.34
CA THR A 42 0.48 4.59 10.10
C THR A 42 -0.51 4.75 8.95
N THR A 43 -0.44 3.84 7.99
CA THR A 43 -1.35 3.79 6.85
C THR A 43 -2.29 2.59 7.02
N PRO A 44 -3.62 2.79 7.05
CA PRO A 44 -4.55 1.69 7.11
C PRO A 44 -4.60 0.99 5.74
N VAL A 45 -4.84 -0.32 5.77
CA VAL A 45 -4.99 -1.15 4.59
C VAL A 45 -6.44 -1.57 4.41
N LEU A 46 -6.83 -1.87 3.18
CA LEU A 46 -8.13 -2.43 2.82
C LEU A 46 -7.96 -3.49 1.71
N ILE A 47 -8.97 -4.34 1.56
CA ILE A 47 -9.06 -5.28 0.45
C ILE A 47 -9.92 -4.68 -0.66
N THR A 48 -9.42 -4.78 -1.88
CA THR A 48 -10.19 -4.53 -3.10
C THR A 48 -10.28 -5.81 -3.90
N TRP A 49 -11.44 -6.07 -4.49
CA TRP A 49 -11.69 -7.26 -5.30
C TRP A 49 -11.71 -6.88 -6.77
N ASN A 50 -10.97 -7.62 -7.59
CA ASN A 50 -11.05 -7.51 -9.04
C ASN A 50 -10.82 -8.87 -9.68
N ASP A 51 -11.68 -9.25 -10.63
CA ASP A 51 -11.61 -10.53 -11.36
C ASP A 51 -11.51 -11.76 -10.44
N GLY A 52 -12.27 -11.77 -9.34
CA GLY A 52 -12.27 -12.84 -8.35
C GLY A 52 -11.01 -12.92 -7.48
N LYS A 53 -10.09 -11.95 -7.58
CA LYS A 53 -8.87 -11.87 -6.78
C LYS A 53 -8.93 -10.68 -5.82
N SER A 54 -8.50 -10.90 -4.59
CA SER A 54 -8.28 -9.87 -3.59
C SER A 54 -6.95 -9.14 -3.82
N ARG A 55 -6.90 -7.87 -3.45
CA ARG A 55 -5.69 -7.03 -3.49
C ARG A 55 -5.62 -6.21 -2.21
N LEU A 56 -4.51 -6.31 -1.50
CA LEU A 56 -4.19 -5.46 -0.35
C LEU A 56 -3.78 -4.06 -0.82
N CYS A 57 -4.52 -3.04 -0.40
CA CYS A 57 -4.32 -1.65 -0.81
C CYS A 57 -4.09 -0.76 0.42
N GLY A 58 -2.94 -0.10 0.51
CA GLY A 58 -2.65 0.90 1.54
C GLY A 58 -3.24 2.28 1.19
N ASP A 59 -3.91 2.92 2.15
CA ASP A 59 -4.43 4.28 2.00
C ASP A 59 -3.37 5.35 2.27
N PHE A 60 -2.50 5.57 1.28
CA PHE A 60 -1.40 6.55 1.38
C PHE A 60 -1.82 8.00 1.13
N ARG A 61 -3.12 8.32 1.00
CA ARG A 61 -3.56 9.70 0.65
C ARG A 61 -3.05 10.76 1.63
N ALA A 62 -3.09 10.45 2.93
CA ALA A 62 -2.58 11.36 3.96
C ALA A 62 -1.06 11.52 3.91
N LEU A 63 -0.33 10.43 3.61
CA LEU A 63 1.12 10.44 3.45
C LEU A 63 1.52 11.25 2.21
N ASN A 64 0.86 10.99 1.08
CA ASN A 64 1.14 11.66 -0.20
C ASN A 64 0.94 13.17 -0.11
N ASN A 65 -0.07 13.64 0.64
CA ASN A 65 -0.29 15.07 0.88
C ASN A 65 0.77 15.71 1.80
N TYR A 66 1.43 14.91 2.64
CA TYR A 66 2.47 15.37 3.55
C TYR A 66 3.85 15.38 2.89
N THR A 67 4.13 14.42 2.02
CA THR A 67 5.41 14.29 1.33
C THR A 67 5.50 15.24 0.13
N LYS A 68 6.70 15.78 -0.11
CA LYS A 68 7.00 16.47 -1.36
C LYS A 68 7.27 15.42 -2.45
N GLU A 69 6.53 15.50 -3.56
CA GLU A 69 6.76 14.66 -4.72
C GLU A 69 8.14 14.94 -5.34
N ASP A 70 8.88 13.87 -5.66
CA ASP A 70 10.10 13.95 -6.47
C ASP A 70 9.75 13.57 -7.91
N ARG A 71 9.54 14.58 -8.76
CA ARG A 71 9.06 14.38 -10.13
C ARG A 71 10.23 13.99 -11.05
N TYR A 72 10.54 12.70 -11.10
CA TYR A 72 11.39 12.16 -12.15
C TYR A 72 10.65 12.19 -13.50
N PRO A 73 11.25 12.71 -14.59
CA PRO A 73 10.59 12.79 -15.88
C PRO A 73 10.40 11.38 -16.45
N MET A 74 9.18 10.85 -16.36
CA MET A 74 8.81 9.64 -17.08
C MET A 74 8.47 9.99 -18.53
N PRO A 75 8.97 9.25 -19.52
CA PRO A 75 8.63 9.49 -20.91
C PRO A 75 7.13 9.31 -21.10
N TRP A 76 6.49 10.30 -21.73
CA TRP A 76 5.09 10.19 -22.08
C TRP A 76 4.93 9.13 -23.17
N THR A 77 3.89 8.30 -23.11
CA THR A 77 3.71 7.11 -23.97
C THR A 77 3.88 7.40 -25.47
N ASN A 78 3.52 8.60 -25.92
CA ASN A 78 3.67 9.00 -27.33
C ASN A 78 5.13 9.15 -27.78
N TRP A 79 6.08 9.29 -26.84
CA TRP A 79 7.51 9.40 -27.12
C TRP A 79 8.19 8.02 -27.30
N LEU A 80 7.54 6.94 -26.84
CA LEU A 80 8.07 5.57 -26.94
C LEU A 80 7.65 4.86 -28.23
N LYS A 81 6.75 5.47 -29.02
CA LYS A 81 6.40 4.98 -30.35
C LYS A 81 7.11 5.88 -31.38
N PRO A 82 8.24 5.44 -31.98
CA PRO A 82 8.77 6.16 -33.12
C PRO A 82 7.74 6.05 -34.25
N ASN A 83 7.17 7.19 -34.64
CA ASN A 83 6.38 7.44 -35.85
C ASN A 83 5.58 6.23 -36.40
N THR A 84 4.32 6.10 -35.99
CA THR A 84 3.29 5.51 -36.86
C THR A 84 2.51 6.65 -37.51
#